data_AF-A0A959RIS4-F1
#
_entry.id   AF-A0A959RIS4-F1
#
_cell.length_a   1.000
_cell.length_b   1.000
_cell.length_c   1.000
_cell.angle_alpha   90.00
_cell.angle_beta   90.00
_cell.angle_gamma   90.00
#
_symmetry.space_group_name_H-M   'P 1'
#
loop_
_entity.id
_entity.type
_entity.pdbx_description
1 polymer ?
#
loop_
_entity_poly.entity_id
_entity_poly.type
_entity_poly.pdbx_seq_one_letter_code
_entity_poly.pdbx_strand_id
1 'polypeptide(L)' 'IFHACSAAAVVIAGLMGGFGIFYWIGVAIFTGMLIYQHTIVKLHDLKKVNLAFMTANGIASIVFAIFVIADLIIH' A
#
# COMPACT_ATOMS: atom_id res chain seq x y z
N ILE A 1 -12.88 5.84 -0.03
CA ILE A 1 -12.45 7.14 -0.61
C ILE A 1 -10.95 7.34 -0.40
N PHE A 2 -10.47 7.48 0.84
CA PHE A 2 -9.03 7.69 1.12
C PHE A 2 -8.11 6.61 0.50
N HIS A 3 -8.47 5.33 0.55
CA HIS A 3 -7.69 4.26 -0.10
C HIS A 3 -7.60 4.41 -1.63
N ALA A 4 -8.67 4.87 -2.27
CA ALA A 4 -8.66 5.11 -3.71
C ALA A 4 -7.78 6.31 -4.06
N CYS A 5 -7.84 7.38 -3.27
CA CYS A 5 -6.96 8.53 -3.41
C CYS A 5 -5.48 8.15 -3.22
N SER A 6 -5.15 7.34 -2.20
CA SER A 6 -3.77 6.90 -1.97
C SER A 6 -3.25 6.00 -3.09
N ALA A 7 -4.08 5.07 -3.57
CA ALA A 7 -3.73 4.21 -4.71
C ALA A 7 -3.50 5.04 -5.99
N ALA A 8 -4.39 6.01 -6.27
CA ALA A 8 -4.22 6.92 -7.39
C ALA A 8 -2.93 7.75 -7.27
N ALA A 9 -2.62 8.27 -6.08
CA ALA A 9 -1.43 9.07 -5.85
C ALA A 9 -0.13 8.29 -6.16
N VAL A 10 0.00 7.05 -5.70
CA VAL A 10 1.20 6.23 -5.97
C VAL A 10 1.27 5.81 -7.45
N VAL A 11 0.14 5.55 -8.10
CA VAL A 11 0.13 5.25 -9.54
C VAL A 11 0.55 6.48 -10.36
N ILE A 12 0.04 7.66 -10.03
CA ILE A 12 0.41 8.92 -10.71
C ILE A 12 1.90 9.21 -10.48
N ALA A 13 2.40 9.03 -9.26
CA ALA A 13 3.83 9.19 -8.96
C ALA A 13 4.70 8.23 -9.78
N GLY A 14 4.27 6.97 -9.93
CA GLY A 14 4.91 5.97 -10.81
C GLY A 14 5.01 6.43 -12.26
N LEU A 15 3.90 6.94 -12.81
CA LEU A 15 3.81 7.41 -14.20
C LEU A 15 4.66 8.67 -14.44
N MET A 16 4.64 9.62 -13.49
CA MET A 16 5.39 10.88 -13.62
C MET A 16 6.88 10.71 -13.35
N GLY A 17 7.26 9.81 -12.44
CA GLY A 17 8.65 9.61 -12.02
C GLY A 17 9.48 8.72 -12.94
N GLY A 18 8.86 8.00 -13.88
CA GLY A 18 9.57 7.08 -14.77
C GLY A 18 10.17 5.88 -14.05
N PHE A 19 9.59 5.49 -12.91
CA PHE A 19 10.12 4.42 -12.05
C PHE A 19 10.12 3.04 -12.72
N GLY A 20 11.04 2.18 -12.28
CA GLY A 20 11.27 0.84 -12.78
C GLY A 20 10.30 -0.22 -12.25
N ILE A 21 10.58 -1.48 -12.58
CA ILE A 21 9.71 -2.61 -12.27
C ILE A 21 9.55 -2.85 -10.76
N PHE A 22 10.56 -2.52 -9.94
CA PHE A 22 10.49 -2.72 -8.48
C PHE A 22 9.47 -1.78 -7.86
N TYR A 23 9.37 -0.53 -8.35
CA TYR A 23 8.33 0.40 -7.93
C TYR A 23 6.94 -0.15 -8.22
N TRP A 24 6.70 -0.66 -9.43
CA TRP A 24 5.39 -1.20 -9.82
C TRP A 24 4.99 -2.45 -9.04
N ILE A 25 5.95 -3.31 -8.69
CA ILE A 25 5.72 -4.43 -7.76
C ILE A 25 5.29 -3.90 -6.38
N GLY A 26 5.99 -2.88 -5.87
CA GLY A 26 5.60 -2.20 -4.63
C GLY A 26 4.17 -1.65 -4.68
N VAL A 27 3.81 -0.94 -5.76
CA VAL A 27 2.46 -0.39 -5.96
C VAL A 27 1.39 -1.48 -5.98
N ALA A 28 1.66 -2.59 -6.67
CA ALA A 28 0.73 -3.72 -6.75
C ALA A 28 0.49 -4.35 -5.36
N ILE A 29 1.56 -4.58 -4.59
CA ILE A 29 1.46 -5.14 -3.23
C ILE A 29 0.73 -4.16 -2.30
N PHE A 30 1.08 -2.87 -2.34
CA PHE A 30 0.45 -1.84 -1.53
C PHE A 30 -1.06 -1.76 -1.81
N THR A 31 -1.44 -1.67 -3.08
CA THR A 31 -2.85 -1.59 -3.50
C THR A 31 -3.62 -2.86 -3.14
N GLY A 32 -3.01 -4.04 -3.30
CA GLY A 32 -3.59 -5.31 -2.87
C GLY A 32 -3.84 -5.37 -1.36
N MET A 33 -2.90 -4.83 -0.56
CA MET A 33 -3.06 -4.72 0.90
C MET A 33 -4.19 -3.76 1.30
N LEU A 34 -4.38 -2.65 0.57
CA LEU A 34 -5.54 -1.77 0.80
C LEU A 34 -6.86 -2.49 0.56
N ILE A 35 -6.94 -3.34 -0.47
CA ILE A 35 -8.12 -4.16 -0.74
C ILE A 35 -8.31 -5.21 0.37
N TYR A 36 -7.24 -5.86 0.82
CA TYR A 36 -7.29 -6.85 1.90
C TYR A 36 -7.90 -6.29 3.18
N GLN A 37 -7.66 -5.02 3.50
CA GLN A 37 -8.21 -4.38 4.69
C GLN A 37 -9.76 -4.37 4.71
N HIS A 38 -10.42 -4.35 3.56
CA HIS A 38 -11.87 -4.45 3.47
C HIS A 38 -12.40 -5.81 3.96
N THR A 39 -11.57 -6.86 3.96
CA THR A 39 -11.94 -8.20 4.45
C THR A 39 -11.73 -8.38 5.96
N ILE A 40 -10.92 -7.52 6.61
CA ILE A 40 -10.62 -7.60 8.05
C ILE A 40 -11.79 -7.10 8.91
N VAL A 41 -12.71 -6.32 8.33
CA VAL A 41 -13.81 -5.70 9.07
C VAL A 41 -14.84 -6.75 9.50
N LYS A 42 -14.80 -7.14 10.78
CA LYS A 42 -15.81 -8.01 11.42
C LYS A 42 -16.67 -7.21 12.42
N LEU A 43 -17.99 -7.38 12.32
CA LEU A 43 -19.00 -6.62 13.09
C LEU A 43 -18.95 -6.84 14.62
N HIS A 44 -18.39 -7.95 15.08
CA HIS A 44 -18.49 -8.37 16.48
C HIS A 44 -17.41 -7.77 17.40
N ASP A 45 -16.36 -7.14 16.87
CA ASP A 45 -15.17 -6.78 17.68
C ASP A 45 -14.38 -5.58 17.10
N LEU A 46 -15.04 -4.42 16.99
CA LEU A 46 -14.51 -3.21 16.32
C LEU A 46 -13.13 -2.74 16.84
N LYS A 47 -12.83 -2.92 18.13
CA LYS A 47 -11.52 -2.56 18.71
C LYS A 47 -10.36 -3.39 18.14
N LYS A 48 -10.54 -4.71 18.00
CA LYS A 48 -9.51 -5.60 17.43
C LYS A 48 -9.34 -5.38 15.93
N VAL A 49 -10.45 -5.13 15.25
CA VAL A 49 -10.46 -4.78 13.82
C VAL A 49 -9.67 -3.50 13.57
N ASN A 50 -9.84 -2.47 14.40
CA ASN A 50 -9.11 -1.21 14.25
C ASN A 50 -7.59 -1.38 14.41
N LEU A 51 -7.15 -2.20 15.37
CA LEU A 51 -5.72 -2.52 15.54
C LEU A 51 -5.18 -3.28 14.33
N ALA A 52 -5.89 -4.34 13.89
CA ALA A 52 -5.50 -5.12 12.71
C ALA A 52 -5.46 -4.27 11.43
N PHE A 53 -6.40 -3.33 11.28
CA PHE A 53 -6.44 -2.37 10.18
C PHE A 53 -5.24 -1.42 10.21
N MET A 54 -4.89 -0.87 11.38
CA MET A 54 -3.70 -0.02 11.54
C MET A 54 -2.41 -0.80 11.28
N THR A 55 -2.31 -2.03 11.78
CA THR A 55 -1.15 -2.90 11.53
C THR A 55 -1.01 -3.22 10.04
N ALA A 56 -2.11 -3.55 9.35
CA ALA A 56 -2.09 -3.82 7.91
C ALA A 56 -1.64 -2.58 7.10
N ASN A 57 -2.08 -1.37 7.48
CA ASN A 57 -1.62 -0.13 6.85
C ASN A 57 -0.14 0.15 7.08
N GLY A 58 0.35 -0.10 8.30
CA GLY A 58 1.77 0.04 8.64
C GLY A 58 2.63 -0.90 7.80
N ILE A 59 2.27 -2.18 7.73
CA ILE A 59 3.00 -3.19 6.94
C ILE A 59 2.95 -2.83 5.45
N ALA A 60 1.79 -2.43 4.91
CA ALA A 60 1.67 -2.03 3.51
C ALA A 60 2.64 -0.90 3.17
N SER A 61 2.70 0.12 4.02
CA SER A 61 3.56 1.29 3.84
C SER A 61 5.04 0.95 3.90
N ILE A 62 5.47 0.09 4.85
CA ILE A 62 6.87 -0.34 4.97
C ILE A 62 7.29 -1.16 3.76
N VAL A 63 6.48 -2.13 3.34
CA VAL A 63 6.77 -2.96 2.16
C VAL A 63 6.88 -2.08 0.92
N PHE A 64 5.93 -1.16 0.72
CA PHE A 64 5.98 -0.21 -0.39
C PHE A 64 7.26 0.63 -0.36
N ALA A 65 7.62 1.20 0.80
CA ALA A 65 8.83 2.00 0.94
C ALA A 65 10.10 1.22 0.58
N ILE A 66 10.21 -0.05 0.99
CA ILE A 66 11.36 -0.90 0.64
C ILE A 66 11.48 -1.05 -0.87
N PHE A 67 10.38 -1.32 -1.58
CA PHE A 67 10.38 -1.46 -3.04
C PHE A 67 10.73 -0.15 -3.75
N VAL A 68 10.20 0.99 -3.28
CA VAL A 68 10.52 2.31 -3.84
C VAL A 68 12.00 2.65 -3.62
N ILE A 69 12.54 2.42 -2.43
CA ILE A 69 13.96 2.65 -2.12
C ILE A 69 14.85 1.72 -2.95
N ALA A 70 14.46 0.45 -3.09
CA ALA A 70 15.18 -0.51 -3.92
C ALA A 70 15.20 -0.05 -5.39
N ASP A 71 14.07 0.40 -5.93
CA ASP A 71 14.00 0.94 -7.29
C ASP A 71 14.91 2.16 -7.42
N LEU A 72 14.86 3.12 -6.49
CA LEU A 72 15.73 4.31 -6.50
C LEU A 72 17.25 4.02 -6.42
N ILE A 73 17.64 2.87 -5.86
CA ILE A 73 19.06 2.48 -5.76
C ILE A 73 19.50 1.71 -7.00
N ILE A 74 18.61 0.92 -7.61
CA ILE A 74 18.91 0.02 -8.73
C ILE A 74 18.68 0.71 -10.09
N HIS A 75 17.81 1.72 -10.13
CA HIS A 75 17.43 2.50 -11.30
C HIS A 75 18.26 3.77 -11.42
#